data_AF-A0A4Q6BQZ6-F1
#
_entry.id   AF-A0A4Q6BQZ6-F1
#
_cell.length_a   1.000
_cell.length_b   1.000
_cell.length_c   1.000
_cell.angle_alpha   90.00
_cell.angle_beta   90.00
_cell.angle_gamma   90.00
#
_symmetry.space_group_name_H-M   'P 1'
#
loop_
_entity.id
_entity.type
_entity.pdbx_description
1 polymer ?
#
loop_
_entity_poly.entity_id
_entity_poly.type
_entity_poly.pdbx_seq_one_letter_code
_entity_poly.pdbx_strand_id
1 'polypeptide(L)'
;EFWEALGRRFTGLPYQEADLLSQQHREFISSLFPEQDIYLALLDAKARLVVGRVGDETLPAQHLLESIGFTYLNEVDPFDGGPHYGANLADISIVKNGRWASVVSADKGNFSARGLVGIRRDGEFRAVSTAFEVGPEQSITIPAVAAKALEADPEEKYFYTAL
;
A
#
# COMPACT_ATOMS: atom_id res chain seq x y z
N GLU A 1 -10.80 19.09 -8.65
CA GLU A 1 -10.54 20.55 -8.59
C GLU A 1 -9.13 20.90 -9.07
N PHE A 2 -8.09 20.13 -8.69
CA PHE A 2 -6.71 20.35 -9.14
C PHE A 2 -6.53 20.32 -10.67
N TRP A 3 -7.02 19.27 -11.35
CA TRP A 3 -6.93 19.16 -12.82
C TRP A 3 -7.46 20.40 -13.56
N GLU A 4 -8.62 20.91 -13.15
CA GLU A 4 -9.24 22.07 -13.81
C GLU A 4 -8.42 23.35 -13.64
N ALA A 5 -7.74 23.49 -12.50
CA ALA A 5 -6.88 24.64 -12.22
C ALA A 5 -5.52 24.54 -12.92
N LEU A 6 -5.02 23.33 -13.17
CA LEU A 6 -3.68 23.09 -13.72
C LEU A 6 -3.69 22.30 -15.04
N GLY A 7 -3.92 20.99 -14.99
CA GLY A 7 -3.78 20.11 -16.15
C GLY A 7 -4.61 20.53 -17.37
N ARG A 8 -5.88 20.93 -17.17
CA ARG A 8 -6.74 21.42 -18.25
C ARG A 8 -6.23 22.71 -18.90
N ARG A 9 -5.52 23.57 -18.16
CA ARG A 9 -4.94 24.82 -18.71
C ARG A 9 -3.83 24.55 -19.71
N PHE A 10 -3.09 23.45 -19.53
CA PHE A 10 -2.02 23.04 -20.44
C PHE A 10 -2.52 22.14 -21.57
N THR A 11 -3.46 21.24 -21.28
CA THR A 11 -3.91 20.22 -22.23
C THR A 11 -5.16 20.60 -23.01
N GLY A 12 -5.98 21.51 -22.48
CA GLY A 12 -7.32 21.79 -22.97
C GLY A 12 -8.36 20.69 -22.67
N LEU A 13 -7.95 19.57 -22.08
CA LEU A 13 -8.79 18.39 -21.92
C LEU A 13 -9.55 18.38 -20.59
N PRO A 14 -10.84 18.00 -20.58
CA PRO A 14 -11.55 17.63 -19.36
C PRO A 14 -10.89 16.44 -18.65
N TYR A 15 -11.04 16.36 -17.33
CA TYR A 15 -10.44 15.29 -16.51
C TYR A 15 -10.69 13.89 -17.07
N GLN A 16 -11.94 13.56 -17.38
CA GLN A 16 -12.31 12.21 -17.83
C GLN A 16 -11.64 11.81 -19.15
N GLU A 17 -11.49 12.76 -20.07
CA GLU A 17 -10.80 12.51 -21.34
C GLU A 17 -9.30 12.31 -21.13
N ALA A 18 -8.69 13.13 -20.26
CA ALA A 18 -7.28 13.00 -19.93
C ALA A 18 -6.96 11.70 -19.17
N ASP A 19 -7.83 11.29 -18.25
CA ASP A 19 -7.69 10.02 -17.53
C ASP A 19 -7.74 8.82 -18.47
N LEU A 20 -8.72 8.80 -19.41
CA LEU A 20 -8.82 7.74 -20.42
C LEU A 20 -7.59 7.67 -21.33
N LEU A 21 -7.05 8.81 -21.75
CA LEU A 21 -5.84 8.87 -22.57
C LEU A 21 -4.61 8.38 -21.80
N SER A 22 -4.50 8.71 -20.51
CA SER A 22 -3.37 8.32 -19.67
C SER A 22 -3.24 6.81 -19.50
N GLN A 23 -4.36 6.08 -19.55
CA GLN A 23 -4.39 4.63 -19.50
C GLN A 23 -3.79 3.98 -20.75
N GLN A 24 -3.86 4.64 -21.90
CA GLN A 24 -3.34 4.15 -23.18
C GLN A 24 -1.91 4.62 -23.47
N HIS A 25 -1.57 5.84 -23.04
CA HIS A 25 -0.31 6.51 -23.34
C HIS A 25 0.23 7.20 -22.08
N ARG A 26 1.14 6.54 -21.34
CA ARG A 26 1.66 7.11 -20.08
C ARG A 26 2.59 8.30 -20.33
N GLU A 27 3.26 8.37 -21.47
CA GLU A 27 4.12 9.50 -21.86
C GLU A 27 3.34 10.79 -22.14
N PHE A 28 2.01 10.68 -22.28
CA PHE A 28 1.10 11.81 -22.48
C PHE A 28 1.24 12.86 -21.38
N ILE A 29 1.37 12.45 -20.13
CA ILE A 29 1.44 13.39 -19.00
C ILE A 29 2.78 14.13 -19.02
N SER A 30 3.90 13.41 -19.14
CA SER A 30 5.22 14.02 -19.14
C SER A 30 5.45 14.98 -20.32
N SER A 31 4.73 14.81 -21.43
CA SER A 31 4.87 15.66 -22.62
C SER A 31 3.99 16.92 -22.58
N LEU A 32 3.02 17.00 -21.67
CA LEU A 32 2.04 18.10 -21.61
C LEU A 32 2.27 19.06 -20.45
N PHE A 33 2.90 18.60 -19.37
CA PHE A 33 3.26 19.46 -18.26
C PHE A 33 4.55 20.23 -18.58
N PRO A 34 4.66 21.49 -18.13
CA PRO A 34 5.88 22.28 -18.33
C PRO A 34 7.06 21.65 -17.59
N GLU A 35 8.26 21.76 -18.18
CA GLU A 35 9.51 21.37 -17.52
C GLU A 35 9.92 22.39 -16.42
N GLN A 36 9.32 23.58 -16.42
CA GLN A 36 9.59 24.63 -15.45
C GLN A 36 8.63 24.56 -14.25
N ASP A 37 9.07 25.17 -13.15
CA ASP A 37 8.29 25.28 -11.92
C ASP A 37 6.94 25.97 -12.13
N ILE A 38 5.92 25.39 -11.51
CA ILE A 38 4.59 25.98 -11.39
C ILE A 38 4.43 26.53 -9.98
N TYR A 39 4.29 27.85 -9.86
CA TYR A 39 4.08 28.49 -8.58
C TYR A 39 2.66 28.24 -8.07
N LEU A 40 2.52 27.47 -6.99
CA LEU A 40 1.22 27.21 -6.36
C LEU A 40 0.45 28.48 -6.03
N ALA A 41 1.14 29.58 -5.70
CA ALA A 41 0.53 30.88 -5.42
C ALA A 41 -0.29 31.46 -6.59
N LEU A 42 -0.08 30.99 -7.82
CA LEU A 42 -0.84 31.38 -9.01
C LEU A 42 -2.11 30.54 -9.21
N LEU A 43 -2.24 29.41 -8.51
CA LEU A 43 -3.44 28.58 -8.57
C LEU A 43 -4.53 29.13 -7.66
N ASP A 44 -5.78 28.82 -8.02
CA ASP A 44 -6.92 29.18 -7.20
C ASP A 44 -6.84 28.54 -5.80
N ALA A 45 -7.57 29.12 -4.85
CA ALA A 45 -7.52 28.66 -3.46
C ALA A 45 -7.98 27.20 -3.31
N LYS A 46 -8.92 26.74 -4.15
CA LYS A 46 -9.49 25.40 -4.07
C LYS A 46 -8.46 24.35 -4.49
N ALA A 47 -7.76 24.57 -5.60
CA ALA A 47 -6.68 23.73 -6.07
C ALA A 47 -5.54 23.67 -5.05
N ARG A 48 -5.14 24.82 -4.47
CA ARG A 48 -4.11 24.84 -3.42
C ARG A 48 -4.49 24.05 -2.17
N LEU A 49 -5.77 23.96 -1.84
CA LEU A 49 -6.25 23.27 -0.64
C LEU A 49 -6.19 21.74 -0.76
N VAL A 50 -6.16 21.20 -1.97
CA VAL A 50 -6.12 19.74 -2.20
C VAL A 50 -4.71 19.19 -2.43
N VAL A 51 -3.74 20.05 -2.79
CA VAL A 51 -2.35 19.63 -3.05
C VAL A 51 -1.74 18.97 -1.82
N GLY A 52 -1.22 17.76 -2.00
CA GLY A 52 -0.54 16.97 -0.98
C GLY A 52 -1.48 16.45 0.12
N ARG A 53 -2.79 16.46 -0.11
CA ARG A 53 -3.78 15.98 0.86
C ARG A 53 -4.54 14.80 0.31
N VAL A 54 -4.74 13.80 1.16
CA VAL A 54 -5.68 12.72 0.87
C VAL A 54 -7.12 13.21 1.08
N GLY A 55 -8.08 12.53 0.47
CA GLY A 55 -9.49 12.72 0.73
C GLY A 55 -9.92 12.07 2.05
N ASP A 56 -11.10 12.45 2.55
CA ASP A 56 -11.61 11.92 3.83
C ASP A 56 -11.71 10.38 3.84
N GLU A 57 -12.08 9.78 2.71
CA GLU A 57 -12.19 8.33 2.56
C GLU A 57 -10.83 7.61 2.52
N THR A 58 -9.75 8.33 2.17
CA THR A 58 -8.39 7.78 2.03
C THR A 58 -7.48 8.07 3.22
N LEU A 59 -7.93 8.86 4.20
CA LEU A 59 -7.23 9.08 5.48
C LEU A 59 -6.83 7.76 6.19
N PRO A 60 -7.67 6.70 6.26
CA PRO A 60 -7.26 5.44 6.88
C PRO A 60 -6.10 4.76 6.15
N ALA A 61 -6.04 4.87 4.82
CA ALA A 61 -4.96 4.31 4.01
C ALA A 61 -3.65 5.07 4.24
N GLN A 62 -3.71 6.40 4.35
CA GLN A 62 -2.55 7.22 4.75
C GLN A 62 -2.00 6.76 6.10
N HIS A 63 -2.84 6.69 7.14
CA HIS A 63 -2.42 6.26 8.47
C HIS A 63 -1.83 4.85 8.46
N LEU A 64 -2.40 3.92 7.68
CA LEU A 64 -1.86 2.57 7.54
C LEU A 64 -0.44 2.60 6.95
N LEU A 65 -0.23 3.30 5.85
CA LEU A 65 1.07 3.42 5.20
C LEU A 65 2.11 4.04 6.14
N GLU A 66 1.77 5.14 6.79
CA GLU A 66 2.64 5.82 7.76
C GLU A 66 2.99 4.90 8.95
N SER A 67 2.01 4.12 9.44
CA SER A 67 2.23 3.19 10.56
C SER A 67 3.22 2.07 10.24
N ILE A 68 3.39 1.73 8.95
CA ILE A 68 4.32 0.68 8.51
C ILE A 68 5.63 1.24 7.93
N GLY A 69 5.86 2.55 8.02
CA GLY A 69 7.13 3.19 7.69
C GLY A 69 7.15 3.99 6.39
N PHE A 70 6.02 4.14 5.69
CA PHE A 70 5.96 5.05 4.53
C PHE A 70 5.95 6.50 4.98
N THR A 71 6.51 7.36 4.15
CA THR A 71 6.53 8.81 4.35
C THR A 71 6.09 9.53 3.09
N TYR A 72 5.53 10.72 3.26
CA TYR A 72 5.21 11.61 2.14
C TYR A 72 6.50 12.00 1.40
N LEU A 73 6.52 11.79 0.08
CA LEU A 73 7.71 12.00 -0.75
C LEU A 73 7.90 13.45 -1.23
N ASN A 74 7.02 14.38 -0.81
CA ASN A 74 6.93 15.73 -1.40
C ASN A 74 6.59 15.70 -2.90
N GLU A 75 5.87 14.67 -3.32
CA GLU A 75 5.40 14.47 -4.70
C GLU A 75 3.87 14.38 -4.71
N VAL A 76 3.24 14.86 -5.77
CA VAL A 76 1.78 14.81 -5.91
C VAL A 76 1.38 14.25 -7.25
N ASP A 77 0.21 13.62 -7.31
CA ASP A 77 -0.39 13.17 -8.56
C ASP A 77 -0.76 14.38 -9.44
N PRO A 78 -0.35 14.40 -10.72
CA PRO A 78 -0.57 15.54 -11.61
C PRO A 78 -2.05 15.73 -12.03
N PHE A 79 -2.93 14.75 -11.78
CA PHE A 79 -4.36 14.85 -12.03
C PHE A 79 -5.11 15.43 -10.84
N ASP A 80 -4.98 14.82 -9.67
CA ASP A 80 -5.81 15.15 -8.51
C ASP A 80 -5.09 15.93 -7.40
N GLY A 81 -3.75 16.00 -7.47
CA GLY A 81 -2.92 16.66 -6.46
C GLY A 81 -2.71 15.83 -5.19
N GLY A 82 -3.14 14.56 -5.18
CA GLY A 82 -3.01 13.64 -4.07
C GLY A 82 -1.54 13.30 -3.75
N PRO A 83 -1.20 13.04 -2.48
CA PRO A 83 0.18 12.83 -2.06
C PRO A 83 0.70 11.44 -2.44
N HIS A 84 1.97 11.38 -2.89
CA HIS A 84 2.70 10.13 -3.03
C HIS A 84 3.43 9.76 -1.74
N TYR A 85 3.24 8.50 -1.33
CA TYR A 85 3.92 7.90 -0.19
C TYR A 85 4.89 6.83 -0.65
N GLY A 86 6.08 6.80 -0.05
CA GLY A 86 7.10 5.80 -0.33
C GLY A 86 7.90 5.43 0.91
N ALA A 87 8.60 4.31 0.81
CA ALA A 87 9.50 3.80 1.83
C ALA A 87 10.59 2.94 1.17
N ASN A 88 11.77 2.88 1.78
CA ASN A 88 12.71 1.83 1.45
C ASN A 88 12.15 0.50 1.94
N LEU A 89 12.28 -0.57 1.14
CA LEU A 89 11.76 -1.89 1.48
C LEU A 89 12.24 -2.39 2.87
N ALA A 90 13.49 -2.08 3.23
CA ALA A 90 14.09 -2.47 4.51
C ALA A 90 13.51 -1.73 5.73
N ASP A 91 12.83 -0.60 5.51
CA ASP A 91 12.21 0.21 6.55
C ASP A 91 10.73 -0.13 6.75
N ILE A 92 10.12 -0.90 5.83
CA ILE A 92 8.73 -1.33 5.95
C ILE A 92 8.60 -2.35 7.08
N SER A 93 7.88 -2.02 8.15
CA SER A 93 7.84 -2.80 9.40
C SER A 93 7.42 -4.26 9.19
N ILE A 94 6.42 -4.51 8.33
CA ILE A 94 5.92 -5.84 7.96
C ILE A 94 7.05 -6.69 7.36
N VAL A 95 7.86 -6.10 6.48
CA VAL A 95 8.97 -6.78 5.79
C VAL A 95 10.17 -6.94 6.72
N LYS A 96 10.56 -5.86 7.39
CA LYS A 96 11.70 -5.79 8.31
C LYS A 96 11.59 -6.78 9.47
N ASN A 97 10.40 -6.92 10.05
CA ASN A 97 10.18 -7.79 11.20
C ASN A 97 9.73 -9.20 10.81
N GLY A 98 9.41 -9.41 9.53
CA GLY A 98 8.90 -10.65 9.01
C GLY A 98 9.93 -11.78 9.06
N ARG A 99 9.43 -13.00 9.28
CA ARG A 99 10.25 -14.21 9.41
C ARG A 99 9.59 -15.36 8.69
N TRP A 100 10.39 -16.39 8.38
CA TRP A 100 9.88 -17.64 7.81
C TRP A 100 9.81 -18.70 8.91
N ALA A 101 8.69 -19.43 8.97
CA ALA A 101 8.46 -20.50 9.95
C ALA A 101 7.61 -21.63 9.38
N SER A 102 7.75 -22.84 9.94
CA SER A 102 6.80 -23.93 9.70
C SER A 102 5.52 -23.66 10.49
N VAL A 103 4.37 -24.03 9.93
CA VAL A 103 3.07 -23.81 10.57
C VAL A 103 2.58 -25.11 11.22
N VAL A 104 2.16 -25.00 12.48
CA VAL A 104 1.46 -26.04 13.22
C VAL A 104 0.02 -25.59 13.45
N SER A 105 -0.93 -26.49 13.25
CA SER A 105 -2.35 -26.24 13.46
C SER A 105 -2.79 -26.75 14.84
N ALA A 106 -3.53 -25.94 15.59
CA ALA A 106 -4.16 -26.35 16.85
C ALA A 106 -5.56 -25.74 17.02
N ASP A 107 -6.49 -26.51 17.58
CA ASP A 107 -7.85 -26.03 17.91
C ASP A 107 -7.88 -25.15 19.16
N LYS A 108 -6.93 -25.37 20.08
CA LYS A 108 -6.76 -24.62 21.33
C LYS A 108 -5.27 -24.40 21.56
N GLY A 109 -4.90 -23.19 21.97
CA GLY A 109 -3.52 -22.81 22.23
C GLY A 109 -3.45 -21.44 22.89
N ASN A 110 -2.29 -21.09 23.42
CA ASN A 110 -2.05 -19.77 23.97
C ASN A 110 -1.55 -18.84 22.86
N PHE A 111 -2.47 -18.44 21.97
CA PHE A 111 -2.18 -17.55 20.85
C PHE A 111 -1.85 -16.14 21.34
N SER A 112 -0.62 -15.96 21.81
CA SER A 112 -0.14 -14.79 22.55
C SER A 112 0.14 -13.57 21.67
N ALA A 113 0.19 -13.73 20.35
CA ALA A 113 0.40 -12.66 19.38
C ALA A 113 -0.67 -12.66 18.28
N ARG A 114 -0.81 -11.54 17.59
CA ARG A 114 -1.58 -11.42 16.34
C ARG A 114 -0.68 -10.93 15.23
N GLY A 115 -0.97 -11.36 14.01
CA GLY A 115 -0.25 -10.86 12.86
C GLY A 115 -0.72 -11.43 11.54
N LEU A 116 0.11 -11.26 10.52
CA LEU A 116 -0.11 -11.76 9.18
C LEU A 116 0.72 -13.01 8.98
N VAL A 117 0.12 -14.05 8.40
CA VAL A 117 0.80 -15.28 7.97
C VAL A 117 0.44 -15.51 6.51
N GLY A 118 1.42 -15.80 5.68
CA GLY A 118 1.18 -16.03 4.25
C GLY A 118 2.26 -16.85 3.56
N ILE A 119 1.91 -17.33 2.38
CA ILE A 119 2.75 -18.16 1.52
C ILE A 119 2.46 -17.85 0.06
N ARG A 120 3.46 -18.09 -0.80
CA ARG A 120 3.28 -18.15 -2.24
C ARG A 120 3.57 -19.58 -2.71
N ARG A 121 2.58 -20.24 -3.31
CA ARG A 121 2.67 -21.62 -3.82
C ARG A 121 2.15 -21.66 -5.26
N ASP A 122 2.90 -22.25 -6.18
CA ASP A 122 2.51 -22.43 -7.59
C ASP A 122 2.01 -21.15 -8.31
N GLY A 123 2.56 -20.00 -7.93
CA GLY A 123 2.16 -18.70 -8.49
C GLY A 123 0.99 -18.04 -7.78
N GLU A 124 0.28 -18.74 -6.90
CA GLU A 124 -0.78 -18.18 -6.04
C GLU A 124 -0.22 -17.65 -4.72
N PHE A 125 -0.81 -16.57 -4.21
CA PHE A 125 -0.49 -16.02 -2.89
C PHE A 125 -1.69 -16.17 -1.96
N ARG A 126 -1.45 -16.66 -0.75
CA ARG A 126 -2.45 -16.82 0.30
C ARG A 126 -1.93 -16.20 1.58
N ALA A 127 -2.78 -15.43 2.27
CA ALA A 127 -2.46 -14.86 3.56
C ALA A 127 -3.70 -14.73 4.44
N VAL A 128 -3.48 -14.76 5.75
CA VAL A 128 -4.51 -14.57 6.78
C VAL A 128 -3.99 -13.65 7.86
N SER A 129 -4.89 -12.82 8.41
CA SER A 129 -4.67 -12.20 9.71
C SER A 129 -5.16 -13.17 10.78
N THR A 130 -4.23 -13.64 11.62
CA THR A 130 -4.55 -14.64 12.65
C THR A 130 -3.79 -14.37 13.94
N ALA A 131 -4.33 -14.88 15.04
CA ALA A 131 -3.55 -15.06 16.25
C ALA A 131 -2.56 -16.23 16.04
N PHE A 132 -1.40 -16.17 16.69
CA PHE A 132 -0.39 -17.22 16.63
C PHE A 132 0.43 -17.27 17.93
N GLU A 133 1.10 -18.40 18.14
CA GLU A 133 2.11 -18.60 19.18
C GLU A 133 3.43 -18.98 18.52
N VAL A 134 4.52 -18.31 18.90
CA VAL A 134 5.85 -18.66 18.39
C VAL A 134 6.37 -19.86 19.17
N GLY A 135 6.57 -20.98 18.47
CA GLY A 135 7.12 -22.20 19.01
C GLY A 135 8.65 -22.29 18.87
N PRO A 136 9.25 -23.39 19.35
CA PRO A 136 10.67 -23.67 19.12
C PRO A 136 10.97 -23.90 17.64
N GLU A 137 12.25 -23.87 17.26
CA GLU A 137 12.74 -24.29 15.93
C GLU A 137 12.10 -23.56 14.73
N GLN A 138 11.82 -22.26 14.86
CA GLN A 138 11.16 -21.47 13.79
C GLN A 138 9.82 -22.10 13.38
N SER A 139 9.00 -22.46 14.36
CA SER A 139 7.61 -22.85 14.16
C SER A 139 6.66 -21.80 14.71
N ILE A 140 5.48 -21.70 14.12
CA ILE A 140 4.36 -20.94 14.67
C ILE A 140 3.14 -21.85 14.76
N THR A 141 2.40 -21.75 15.86
CA THR A 141 1.12 -22.43 16.01
C THR A 141 -0.01 -21.46 15.72
N ILE A 142 -0.93 -21.81 14.82
CA ILE A 142 -2.09 -20.99 14.44
C ILE A 142 -3.40 -21.77 14.63
N PRO A 143 -4.54 -21.09 14.80
CA PRO A 143 -5.86 -21.73 14.83
C PRO A 143 -6.11 -22.60 13.59
N ALA A 144 -6.76 -23.75 13.79
CA ALA A 144 -7.07 -24.68 12.70
C ALA A 144 -7.86 -24.05 11.54
N VAL A 145 -8.72 -23.07 11.83
CA VAL A 145 -9.45 -22.31 10.81
C VAL A 145 -8.50 -21.51 9.91
N ALA A 146 -7.46 -20.90 10.49
CA ALA A 146 -6.46 -20.13 9.75
C ALA A 146 -5.57 -21.07 8.92
N ALA A 147 -5.13 -22.20 9.49
CA ALA A 147 -4.38 -23.22 8.78
C ALA A 147 -5.16 -23.79 7.59
N LYS A 148 -6.47 -24.03 7.77
CA LYS A 148 -7.36 -24.48 6.68
C LYS A 148 -7.49 -23.42 5.57
N ALA A 149 -7.66 -22.15 5.93
CA ALA A 149 -7.75 -21.07 4.95
C ALA A 149 -6.45 -20.87 4.14
N LEU A 150 -5.29 -21.11 4.78
CA LEU A 150 -3.98 -21.10 4.12
C LEU A 150 -3.68 -22.36 3.31
N GLU A 151 -4.48 -23.42 3.43
CA GLU A 151 -4.13 -24.77 2.95
C GLU A 151 -2.73 -25.18 3.43
N ALA A 152 -2.53 -25.03 4.75
CA ALA A 152 -1.22 -25.16 5.38
C ALA A 152 -0.63 -26.58 5.23
N ASP A 153 0.62 -26.66 4.77
CA ASP A 153 1.42 -27.87 4.68
C ASP A 153 2.58 -27.78 5.70
N PRO A 154 2.73 -28.75 6.63
CA PRO A 154 3.82 -28.77 7.60
C PRO A 154 5.23 -28.80 6.99
N GLU A 155 5.37 -29.27 5.75
CA GLU A 155 6.66 -29.34 5.04
C GLU A 155 7.09 -27.99 4.44
N GLU A 156 6.17 -27.03 4.36
CA GLU A 156 6.43 -25.71 3.81
C GLU A 156 6.78 -24.66 4.87
N LYS A 157 7.39 -23.57 4.40
CA LYS A 157 7.68 -22.39 5.21
C LYS A 157 6.73 -21.27 4.83
N TYR A 158 6.18 -20.63 5.84
CA TYR A 158 5.27 -19.49 5.76
C TYR A 158 5.98 -18.25 6.25
N PHE A 159 5.78 -17.14 5.53
CA PHE A 159 6.15 -15.84 6.03
C PHE A 159 5.16 -15.42 7.10
N TYR A 160 5.64 -14.92 8.23
CA TYR A 160 4.79 -14.31 9.25
C TYR A 160 5.42 -13.03 9.79
N THR A 161 4.57 -12.10 10.22
CA THR A 161 4.98 -10.89 10.93
C THR A 161 3.94 -10.53 11.97
N ALA A 162 4.39 -10.04 13.13
CA ALA A 162 3.49 -9.54 14.17
C ALA A 162 2.97 -8.14 13.78
N LEU A 163 1.70 -7.86 14.12
CA LEU A 163 1.08 -6.54 13.98
C LEU A 163 1.03 -5.82 15.33
#